data_AF-A0A8T6MUJ1-F1
#
_entry.id   AF-A0A8T6MUJ1-F1
#
_cell.length_a   1.000
_cell.length_b   1.000
_cell.length_c   1.000
_cell.angle_alpha   90.00
_cell.angle_beta   90.00
_cell.angle_gamma   90.00
#
_symmetry.space_group_name_H-M   'P 1'
#
loop_
_entity.id
_entity.type
_entity.pdbx_description
1 polymer ?
#
loop_
_entity_poly.entity_id
_entity_poly.type
_entity_poly.pdbx_seq_one_letter_code
_entity_poly.pdbx_strand_id
1 'polypeptide(L)'
;MIEDKLKQLGIVLPTPPKPAGSYIPVVITGNLAFVSGQIPMQDGKVLYTGKVPSEKSIEEAQAAAKICAINLLAQLKANLGNLDRITKIVRVSGFVNSTAEFSEQPKIINA
;
A
#
# COMPACT_ATOMS: atom_id res chain seq x y z
N MET A 1 -4.08 17.37 10.48
CA MET A 1 -3.38 16.10 10.75
C MET A 1 -3.62 15.16 9.58
N ILE A 2 -2.68 14.27 9.27
CA ILE A 2 -2.81 13.32 8.14
C ILE A 2 -4.04 12.42 8.34
N GLU A 3 -4.30 11.94 9.54
CA GLU A 3 -5.45 11.10 9.88
C GLU A 3 -6.80 11.81 9.64
N ASP A 4 -6.88 13.13 9.81
CA ASP A 4 -8.12 13.87 9.53
C ASP A 4 -8.39 13.96 8.03
N LYS A 5 -7.32 14.15 7.22
CA LYS A 5 -7.44 14.11 5.75
C LYS A 5 -7.91 12.73 5.29
N LEU A 6 -7.39 11.65 5.89
CA LEU A 6 -7.86 10.29 5.60
C LEU A 6 -9.36 10.15 5.90
N LYS A 7 -9.83 10.63 7.06
CA LYS A 7 -11.27 10.63 7.40
C LYS A 7 -12.11 11.42 6.41
N GLN A 8 -11.67 12.61 6.00
CA GLN A 8 -12.36 13.43 5.00
C GLN A 8 -12.47 12.74 3.64
N LEU A 9 -11.47 11.95 3.28
CA LEU A 9 -11.45 11.10 2.08
C LEU A 9 -12.24 9.79 2.25
N GLY A 10 -12.90 9.57 3.40
CA GLY A 10 -13.62 8.34 3.71
C GLY A 10 -12.71 7.12 3.91
N ILE A 11 -11.42 7.34 4.17
CA ILE A 11 -10.42 6.28 4.36
C ILE A 11 -10.30 5.96 5.85
N VAL A 12 -10.68 4.73 6.20
CA VAL A 12 -10.43 4.15 7.52
C VAL A 12 -9.21 3.24 7.42
N LEU A 13 -8.20 3.49 8.26
CA LEU A 13 -7.03 2.61 8.32
C LEU A 13 -7.42 1.29 9.00
N PRO A 14 -7.20 0.14 8.35
CA PRO A 14 -7.49 -1.16 8.95
C PRO A 14 -6.48 -1.48 10.06
N THR A 15 -6.74 -2.57 10.78
CA THR A 15 -5.66 -3.26 11.49
C THR A 15 -4.61 -3.69 10.47
N PRO A 16 -3.33 -3.32 10.64
CA PRO A 16 -2.31 -3.60 9.63
C PRO A 16 -2.17 -5.12 9.39
N PRO A 17 -1.92 -5.55 8.14
CA PRO A 17 -1.73 -6.95 7.83
C PRO A 17 -0.48 -7.50 8.54
N LYS A 18 -0.54 -8.77 8.96
CA LYS A 18 0.61 -9.47 9.53
C LYS A 18 1.63 -9.80 8.42
N PRO A 19 2.94 -9.80 8.70
CA PRO A 19 3.96 -10.30 7.78
C PRO A 19 3.63 -11.72 7.29
N ALA A 20 3.92 -11.99 6.02
CA ALA A 20 3.76 -13.32 5.43
C ALA A 20 4.92 -14.29 5.78
N GLY A 21 5.97 -13.80 6.44
CA GLY A 21 7.14 -14.57 6.84
C GLY A 21 7.90 -13.89 7.97
N SER A 22 9.11 -14.37 8.24
CA SER A 22 9.97 -13.90 9.34
C SER A 22 10.69 -12.59 9.02
N TYR A 23 9.94 -11.51 8.80
CA TYR A 23 10.46 -10.16 8.58
C TYR A 23 9.64 -9.11 9.33
N ILE A 24 10.25 -7.95 9.56
CA ILE A 24 9.63 -6.84 10.30
C ILE A 24 8.84 -5.96 9.31
N PRO A 25 7.59 -5.57 9.61
CA PRO A 25 6.78 -4.75 8.70
C PRO A 25 7.37 -3.37 8.42
N VAL A 26 7.96 -2.73 9.43
CA VAL A 26 8.60 -1.41 9.31
C VAL A 26 9.91 -1.42 10.09
N VAL A 27 10.99 -0.99 9.44
CA VAL A 27 12.29 -0.78 10.07
C VAL A 27 12.63 0.69 10.00
N ILE A 28 13.06 1.27 11.12
CA ILE A 28 13.50 2.66 11.19
C ILE A 28 15.03 2.67 11.30
N THR A 29 15.69 3.40 10.40
CA THR A 29 17.13 3.67 10.44
C THR A 29 17.37 5.16 10.26
N GLY A 30 17.99 5.79 11.25
CA GLY A 30 18.08 7.25 11.33
C GLY A 30 16.68 7.89 11.29
N ASN A 31 16.42 8.72 10.27
CA ASN A 31 15.14 9.39 10.04
C ASN A 31 14.30 8.75 8.92
N LEU A 32 14.70 7.57 8.42
CA LEU A 32 13.98 6.86 7.36
C LEU A 32 13.22 5.66 7.94
N ALA A 33 11.93 5.59 7.65
CA ALA A 33 11.11 4.41 7.88
C ALA A 33 10.98 3.62 6.56
N PHE A 34 11.49 2.39 6.55
CA PHE A 34 11.36 1.45 5.44
C PHE A 34 10.21 0.51 5.73
N VAL A 35 9.21 0.51 4.83
CA VAL A 35 8.03 -0.35 4.94
C VAL A 35 8.21 -1.55 4.03
N SER A 36 8.04 -2.75 4.57
CA SER A 36 8.00 -3.99 3.80
C SER A 36 6.83 -3.99 2.80
N GLY A 37 6.93 -4.80 1.74
CA GLY A 37 5.91 -4.85 0.69
C GLY A 37 4.49 -5.04 1.23
N GLN A 38 3.57 -4.20 0.77
CA GLN A 38 2.15 -4.30 1.10
C GLN A 38 1.38 -4.84 -0.10
N ILE A 39 0.45 -5.74 0.17
CA ILE A 39 -0.42 -6.38 -0.82
C ILE A 39 -1.87 -5.92 -0.60
N PRO A 40 -2.80 -6.13 -1.56
CA PRO A 40 -4.18 -5.69 -1.43
C PRO A 40 -4.98 -6.62 -0.51
N MET A 41 -4.53 -6.71 0.75
CA MET A 41 -5.12 -7.48 1.82
C MET A 41 -6.20 -6.65 2.51
N GLN A 42 -7.37 -7.23 2.70
CA GLN A 42 -8.44 -6.66 3.52
C GLN A 42 -9.11 -7.79 4.30
N ASP A 43 -9.33 -7.58 5.60
CA ASP A 43 -9.96 -8.56 6.50
C ASP A 43 -9.30 -9.96 6.44
N GLY A 44 -7.97 -9.98 6.32
CA GLY A 44 -7.18 -11.21 6.25
C GLY A 44 -7.26 -11.96 4.91
N LYS A 45 -7.88 -11.39 3.88
CA LYS A 45 -7.97 -11.96 2.53
C LYS A 45 -7.31 -11.04 1.49
N VAL A 46 -6.60 -11.65 0.54
CA VAL A 46 -6.07 -10.92 -0.63
C VAL A 46 -7.22 -10.73 -1.61
N LEU A 47 -7.68 -9.49 -1.79
CA LEU A 47 -8.87 -9.21 -2.60
C LEU A 47 -8.62 -9.27 -4.11
N TYR A 48 -7.43 -8.87 -4.53
CA TYR A 48 -7.05 -8.81 -5.93
C TYR A 48 -5.84 -9.69 -6.20
N THR A 49 -6.01 -10.65 -7.11
CA THR A 49 -4.98 -11.56 -7.60
C THR A 49 -5.12 -11.68 -9.12
N GLY A 50 -4.07 -12.18 -9.79
CA GLY A 50 -4.03 -12.30 -11.25
C GLY A 50 -3.13 -11.26 -11.92
N LYS A 51 -3.04 -11.34 -13.25
CA LYS A 51 -2.19 -10.50 -14.09
C LYS A 51 -3.01 -9.46 -14.88
N VAL A 52 -2.49 -8.24 -15.00
CA VAL A 52 -3.09 -7.16 -15.79
C VAL A 52 -2.50 -7.12 -17.21
N PRO A 53 -3.30 -6.94 -18.28
CA PRO A 53 -4.74 -6.82 -18.31
C PRO A 53 -5.48 -8.16 -18.52
N SER A 54 -4.76 -9.29 -18.58
CA SER A 54 -5.33 -10.58 -19.02
C SER A 54 -6.36 -11.18 -18.07
N GLU A 55 -6.19 -10.99 -16.77
CA GLU A 55 -7.05 -11.53 -15.71
C GLU A 55 -7.73 -10.43 -14.88
N LYS A 56 -7.16 -9.21 -14.91
CA LYS A 56 -7.64 -8.05 -14.15
C LYS A 56 -7.62 -6.79 -15.00
N SER A 57 -8.66 -5.98 -14.86
CA SER A 57 -8.71 -4.67 -15.50
C SER A 57 -7.73 -3.69 -14.84
N ILE A 58 -7.45 -2.57 -15.53
CA ILE A 58 -6.62 -1.49 -14.97
C ILE A 58 -7.30 -0.90 -13.73
N GLU A 59 -8.62 -0.74 -13.77
CA GLU A 59 -9.43 -0.18 -12.68
C GLU A 59 -9.42 -1.10 -11.45
N GLU A 60 -9.54 -2.42 -11.64
CA GLU A 60 -9.37 -3.38 -10.55
C GLU A 60 -7.96 -3.30 -9.94
N ALA A 61 -6.93 -3.16 -10.79
CA ALA A 61 -5.56 -3.03 -10.33
C ALA A 61 -5.29 -1.70 -9.60
N GLN A 62 -5.95 -0.61 -10.01
CA GLN A 62 -5.93 0.67 -9.31
C GLN A 62 -6.58 0.56 -7.92
N ALA A 63 -7.72 -0.13 -7.82
CA ALA A 63 -8.34 -0.42 -6.54
C ALA A 63 -7.40 -1.25 -5.65
N ALA A 64 -6.68 -2.23 -6.21
CA ALA A 64 -5.66 -2.99 -5.50
C ALA A 64 -4.51 -2.10 -5.01
N ALA A 65 -3.98 -1.21 -5.85
CA ALA A 65 -2.91 -0.27 -5.48
C ALA A 65 -3.32 0.65 -4.34
N LYS A 66 -4.56 1.15 -4.37
CA LYS A 66 -5.14 1.97 -3.29
C LYS A 66 -5.19 1.20 -1.96
N ILE A 67 -5.59 -0.07 -1.96
CA ILE A 67 -5.57 -0.91 -0.74
C ILE A 67 -4.14 -1.10 -0.24
N CYS A 68 -3.18 -1.34 -1.13
CA CYS A 68 -1.76 -1.43 -0.75
C CYS A 68 -1.28 -0.14 -0.06
N ALA A 69 -1.65 1.03 -0.58
CA ALA A 69 -1.30 2.32 0.02
C ALA A 69 -1.95 2.52 1.39
N ILE A 70 -3.22 2.14 1.55
CA ILE A 70 -3.93 2.17 2.84
C ILE A 70 -3.25 1.25 3.86
N ASN A 71 -2.89 0.03 3.46
CA ASN A 71 -2.15 -0.90 4.32
C ASN A 71 -0.78 -0.37 4.71
N LEU A 72 -0.08 0.31 3.79
CA LEU A 72 1.20 0.98 4.08
C LEU A 72 1.03 2.05 5.16
N LEU A 73 0.00 2.90 5.04
CA LEU A 73 -0.31 3.91 6.05
C LEU A 73 -0.71 3.27 7.39
N ALA A 74 -1.43 2.15 7.38
CA ALA A 74 -1.76 1.42 8.60
C ALA A 74 -0.50 0.88 9.31
N GLN A 75 0.47 0.32 8.55
CA GLN A 75 1.75 -0.12 9.09
C GLN A 75 2.54 1.04 9.70
N LEU A 76 2.63 2.16 8.98
CA LEU A 76 3.32 3.36 9.47
C LEU A 76 2.66 3.88 10.74
N LYS A 77 1.33 3.99 10.78
CA LYS A 77 0.61 4.44 11.97
C LYS A 77 0.88 3.51 13.17
N ALA A 78 0.83 2.20 12.96
CA ALA A 78 1.07 1.24 14.04
C ALA A 78 2.50 1.31 14.59
N ASN A 79 3.50 1.57 13.74
CA ASN A 79 4.91 1.61 14.16
C ASN A 79 5.33 3.00 14.67
N LEU A 80 4.71 4.08 14.18
CA LEU A 80 5.04 5.46 14.57
C LEU A 80 4.12 6.01 15.66
N GLY A 81 2.96 5.39 15.88
CA GLY A 81 1.89 5.86 16.77
C GLY A 81 1.02 6.98 16.16
N ASN A 82 1.62 7.86 15.36
CA ASN A 82 0.96 8.99 14.71
C ASN A 82 1.59 9.25 13.33
N LEU A 83 0.77 9.40 12.29
CA LEU A 83 1.25 9.67 10.92
C LEU A 83 1.85 11.07 10.76
N ASP A 84 1.49 12.05 11.58
CA ASP A 84 2.07 13.40 11.55
C ASP A 84 3.58 13.43 11.89
N ARG A 85 4.14 12.31 12.36
CA ARG A 85 5.60 12.12 12.48
C ARG A 85 6.31 12.01 11.13
N ILE A 86 5.57 11.76 10.05
CA ILE A 86 6.09 11.65 8.69
C ILE A 86 6.18 13.05 8.10
N THR A 87 7.41 13.50 7.85
CA THR A 87 7.65 14.83 7.24
C THR A 87 7.64 14.78 5.71
N LYS A 88 7.98 13.64 5.11
CA LYS A 88 8.05 13.46 3.66
C LYS A 88 8.01 11.98 3.28
N ILE A 89 7.30 11.67 2.19
CA ILE A 89 7.45 10.40 1.48
C ILE A 89 8.58 10.57 0.45
N VAL A 90 9.74 9.97 0.72
CA VAL A 90 10.94 10.14 -0.13
C VAL A 90 10.93 9.25 -1.37
N ARG A 91 10.22 8.12 -1.31
CA ARG A 91 10.14 7.13 -2.39
C ARG A 91 8.85 6.33 -2.26
N VAL A 92 8.23 6.04 -3.40
CA VAL A 92 7.18 5.03 -3.56
C VAL A 92 7.65 4.03 -4.61
N SER A 93 7.43 2.74 -4.37
CA SER A 93 7.72 1.69 -5.35
C SER A 93 6.53 0.74 -5.41
N GLY A 94 5.97 0.61 -6.60
CA GLY A 94 4.84 -0.26 -6.88
C GLY A 94 5.23 -1.37 -7.86
N PHE A 95 4.78 -2.58 -7.57
CA PHE A 95 5.01 -3.74 -8.43
C PHE A 95 3.66 -4.24 -8.94
N VAL A 96 3.49 -4.29 -10.26
CA VAL A 96 2.25 -4.74 -10.91
C VAL A 96 2.55 -6.04 -11.66
N ASN A 97 1.90 -7.13 -11.25
CA ASN A 97 1.89 -8.36 -12.04
C ASN A 97 1.14 -8.09 -13.35
N SER A 98 1.87 -8.00 -14.46
CA SER A 98 1.32 -7.61 -15.75
C SER A 98 1.82 -8.50 -16.89
N THR A 99 1.11 -8.50 -18.01
CA THR A 99 1.56 -9.17 -19.25
C THR A 99 2.79 -8.45 -19.79
N ALA A 100 3.57 -9.13 -20.64
CA ALA A 100 4.82 -8.57 -21.16
C ALA A 100 4.58 -7.34 -22.05
N GLU A 101 3.40 -7.25 -22.66
CA GLU A 101 3.00 -6.20 -23.58
C GLU A 101 2.41 -4.98 -22.86
N PHE A 102 2.08 -5.12 -21.57
CA PHE A 102 1.48 -4.04 -20.80
C PHE A 102 2.57 -3.09 -20.29
N SER A 103 2.41 -1.79 -20.59
CA SER A 103 3.38 -0.74 -20.22
C SER A 103 2.75 0.42 -19.47
N GLU A 104 1.52 0.26 -18.97
CA GLU A 104 0.77 1.33 -18.29
C GLU A 104 0.73 1.16 -16.75
N GLN A 105 1.71 0.45 -16.17
CA GLN A 105 1.86 0.30 -14.73
C GLN A 105 1.85 1.65 -13.97
N PRO A 106 2.41 2.76 -14.50
CA PRO A 106 2.30 4.05 -13.84
C PRO A 106 0.85 4.51 -13.62
N LYS A 107 -0.08 4.18 -14.54
CA LYS A 107 -1.51 4.51 -14.37
C LYS A 107 -2.15 3.76 -13.20
N ILE A 108 -1.67 2.54 -12.93
CA ILE A 108 -2.15 1.72 -11.81
C ILE A 108 -1.68 2.28 -10.48
N ILE A 109 -0.40 2.66 -10.39
CA ILE A 109 0.20 3.15 -9.14
C ILE A 109 -0.26 4.57 -8.77
N ASN A 110 -0.72 5.36 -9.73
CA ASN A 110 -1.17 6.74 -9.52
C ASN A 110 -2.55 6.87 -8.84
N ALA A 111 -3.32 5.78 -8.70
CA ALA A 111 -4.71 5.81 -8.23
C ALA A 111 -4.90 5.94 -6.72
#